data_AF-A0AAW8UFX5-F1
#
_entry.id   AF-A0AAW8UFX5-F1
#
_cell.length_a   1.000
_cell.length_b   1.000
_cell.length_c   1.000
_cell.angle_alpha   90.00
_cell.angle_beta   90.00
_cell.angle_gamma   90.00
#
_symmetry.space_group_name_H-M   'P 1'
#
loop_
_entity.id
_entity.type
_entity.pdbx_description
1 polymer ?
#
loop_
_entity_poly.entity_id
_entity_poly.type
_entity_poly.pdbx_seq_one_letter_code
_entity_poly.pdbx_strand_id
1 'polypeptide(L)'
;MKEQAIQNLFAKNRECRQLLTIIEALQLSDCWLCAGYLRNYLWEFLSGKIAEVPITDIDVVFYDPTVSIEETAAIEAQLRRSFPEFPWEVRNQALMYQHNFAEEPPYTSTFDALTKFPERCTAVAARMNQGKLELMAPFGWQDICSFRVRPTPHFAQNEQYLAVYRQRQAMKQWQKIWPQLSIEEGKK
;
A
#
# COMPACT_ATOMS: atom_id res chain seq x y z
N MET A 1 3.32 -18.50 1.02
CA MET A 1 2.42 -18.45 2.19
C MET A 1 0.98 -18.35 1.69
N LYS A 2 -0.01 -19.00 2.33
CA LYS A 2 -1.42 -18.86 1.94
C LYS A 2 -2.01 -17.57 2.52
N GLU A 3 -3.00 -16.97 1.86
CA GLU A 3 -3.66 -15.73 2.31
C GLU A 3 -4.19 -15.82 3.75
N GLN A 4 -4.81 -16.94 4.13
CA GLN A 4 -5.29 -17.15 5.51
C GLN A 4 -4.18 -17.01 6.56
N ALA A 5 -2.95 -17.41 6.24
CA ALA A 5 -1.82 -17.26 7.15
C ALA A 5 -1.38 -15.79 7.28
N ILE A 6 -1.46 -15.02 6.18
CA ILE A 6 -1.18 -13.58 6.15
C ILE A 6 -2.25 -12.83 6.96
N GLN A 7 -3.52 -13.17 6.77
CA GLN A 7 -4.63 -12.62 7.54
C GLN A 7 -4.44 -12.89 9.04
N ASN A 8 -4.09 -14.12 9.41
CA ASN A 8 -3.81 -14.48 10.80
C ASN A 8 -2.59 -13.75 11.37
N LEU A 9 -1.57 -13.48 10.55
CA LEU A 9 -0.39 -12.73 10.94
C LEU A 9 -0.76 -11.28 11.29
N PHE A 10 -1.48 -10.59 10.38
CA PHE A 10 -1.94 -9.23 10.59
C PHE A 10 -2.91 -9.13 11.78
N ALA A 11 -3.83 -10.10 11.93
CA ALA A 11 -4.76 -10.15 13.06
C ALA A 11 -4.07 -10.39 14.42
N LYS A 12 -2.85 -10.95 14.46
CA LYS A 12 -2.09 -11.13 15.71
C LYS A 12 -1.23 -9.92 16.06
N ASN A 13 -0.88 -9.09 15.09
CA ASN A 13 -0.12 -7.88 15.33
C ASN A 13 -1.01 -6.80 15.98
N ARG A 14 -0.59 -6.31 17.16
CA ARG A 14 -1.35 -5.32 17.93
C ARG A 14 -1.44 -3.97 17.21
N GLU A 15 -0.33 -3.50 16.65
CA GLU A 15 -0.26 -2.22 15.95
C GLU A 15 -1.06 -2.27 14.64
N CYS A 16 -0.92 -3.33 13.86
CA CYS A 16 -1.72 -3.53 12.64
C CYS A 16 -3.22 -3.53 12.97
N ARG A 17 -3.65 -4.25 14.01
CA ARG A 17 -5.05 -4.18 14.46
C ARG A 17 -5.48 -2.79 14.90
N GLN A 18 -4.62 -2.05 15.61
CA GLN A 18 -4.91 -0.69 16.02
C GLN A 18 -5.12 0.21 14.78
N LEU A 19 -4.20 0.18 13.82
CA LEU A 19 -4.31 0.93 12.57
C LEU A 19 -5.61 0.60 11.82
N LEU A 20 -5.91 -0.69 11.66
CA LEU A 20 -7.11 -1.14 10.95
C LEU A 20 -8.40 -0.73 11.66
N THR A 21 -8.41 -0.72 12.99
CA THR A 21 -9.55 -0.25 13.79
C THR A 21 -9.74 1.26 13.65
N ILE A 22 -8.64 2.02 13.65
CA ILE A 22 -8.66 3.48 13.47
C ILE A 22 -9.28 3.83 12.11
N ILE A 23 -8.84 3.20 11.03
CA ILE A 23 -9.35 3.52 9.70
C ILE A 23 -10.78 3.02 9.47
N GLU A 24 -11.20 1.91 10.10
CA GLU A 24 -12.60 1.45 10.08
C GLU A 24 -13.53 2.48 10.75
N ALA A 25 -13.07 3.11 11.84
CA ALA A 25 -13.85 4.14 12.54
C ALA A 25 -14.07 5.43 11.72
N LEU A 26 -13.30 5.66 10.65
CA LEU A 26 -13.53 6.78 9.73
C LEU A 26 -14.82 6.62 8.91
N GLN A 27 -15.32 5.38 8.76
CA GLN A 27 -16.53 5.06 7.99
C GLN A 27 -16.48 5.58 6.54
N LEU A 28 -15.27 5.63 5.96
CA LEU A 28 -15.05 6.02 4.57
C LEU A 28 -15.36 4.86 3.61
N SER A 29 -15.99 5.19 2.49
CA SER A 29 -16.26 4.27 1.39
C SER A 29 -14.95 3.70 0.83
N ASP A 30 -14.92 2.37 0.64
CA ASP A 30 -13.78 1.65 0.05
C ASP A 30 -12.42 2.02 0.68
N CYS A 31 -12.36 2.12 2.02
CA CYS A 31 -11.17 2.54 2.76
C CYS A 31 -10.26 1.36 3.15
N TRP A 32 -8.96 1.52 2.94
CA TRP A 32 -7.95 0.48 3.16
C TRP A 32 -6.64 1.05 3.71
N LEU A 33 -5.99 0.24 4.55
CA LEU A 33 -4.59 0.43 4.91
C LEU A 33 -3.72 -0.12 3.79
N CYS A 34 -2.84 0.72 3.26
CA CYS A 34 -1.85 0.42 2.24
C CYS A 34 -0.49 0.99 2.67
N ALA A 35 0.51 0.96 1.82
CA ALA A 35 1.03 -0.30 1.27
C ALA A 35 2.34 -0.69 1.97
N GLY A 36 3.18 0.32 2.25
CA GLY A 36 4.52 0.14 2.78
C GLY A 36 4.54 -0.57 4.12
N TYR A 37 3.62 -0.20 5.02
CA TYR A 37 3.49 -0.81 6.35
C TYR A 37 3.28 -2.32 6.27
N LEU A 38 2.24 -2.76 5.56
CA LEU A 38 1.87 -4.18 5.42
C LEU A 38 3.01 -4.98 4.78
N ARG A 39 3.65 -4.40 3.76
CA ARG A 39 4.78 -5.05 3.07
C ARG A 39 5.99 -5.20 3.97
N ASN A 40 6.38 -4.14 4.66
CA ASN A 40 7.51 -4.18 5.57
C ASN A 40 7.26 -5.20 6.69
N TYR A 41 6.07 -5.19 7.28
CA TYR A 41 5.71 -6.16 8.32
C TYR A 41 5.75 -7.61 7.82
N LEU A 42 5.27 -7.88 6.60
CA LEU A 42 5.34 -9.22 6.02
C LEU A 42 6.79 -9.64 5.71
N TRP A 43 7.63 -8.73 5.23
CA TRP A 43 9.05 -9.00 4.98
C TRP A 43 9.85 -9.23 6.27
N GLU A 44 9.56 -8.48 7.35
CA GLU A 44 10.11 -8.73 8.68
C GLU A 44 9.79 -10.14 9.15
N PHE A 45 8.52 -10.52 9.08
CA PHE A 45 8.09 -11.86 9.47
C PHE A 45 8.76 -12.96 8.64
N LEU A 46 8.76 -12.82 7.31
CA LEU A 46 9.30 -13.84 6.40
C LEU A 46 10.82 -13.97 6.44
N SER A 47 11.53 -12.88 6.75
CA SER A 47 12.99 -12.88 6.86
C SER A 47 13.48 -13.35 8.24
N GLY A 48 12.60 -13.44 9.24
CA GLY A 48 12.98 -13.69 10.62
C GLY A 48 13.80 -12.55 11.25
N LYS A 49 13.87 -11.39 10.58
CA LYS A 49 14.62 -10.22 11.01
C LYS A 49 13.64 -9.13 11.40
N ILE A 50 13.74 -8.68 12.64
CA ILE A 50 13.16 -7.40 13.04
C ILE A 50 14.08 -6.35 12.42
N ALA A 51 13.65 -5.76 11.32
CA ALA A 51 14.38 -4.68 10.72
C ALA A 51 14.02 -3.40 11.47
N GLU A 52 15.01 -2.58 11.80
CA GLU A 52 14.80 -1.21 12.27
C GLU A 52 14.40 -0.33 11.08
N VAL A 53 13.30 -0.68 10.40
CA VAL A 53 12.73 0.17 9.35
C VAL A 53 11.86 1.18 10.07
N PRO A 54 12.23 2.48 10.09
CA PRO A 54 11.34 3.47 10.63
C PRO A 54 10.02 3.41 9.84
N ILE A 55 8.90 3.43 10.55
CA ILE A 55 7.60 3.67 9.94
C ILE A 55 7.66 5.10 9.41
N THR A 56 7.84 5.26 8.10
CA THR A 56 7.95 6.56 7.45
C THR A 56 6.59 7.19 7.17
N ASP A 57 5.60 6.33 6.94
CA ASP A 57 4.29 6.65 6.41
C ASP A 57 3.30 5.52 6.76
N ILE A 58 2.06 5.90 7.07
CA ILE A 58 0.90 5.01 7.15
C ILE A 58 -0.09 5.47 6.09
N ASP A 59 -0.12 4.78 4.94
CA ASP A 59 -1.01 5.12 3.85
C ASP A 59 -2.44 4.62 4.13
N VAL A 60 -3.39 5.56 4.17
CA VAL A 60 -4.82 5.28 4.16
C VAL A 60 -5.35 5.69 2.80
N VAL A 61 -5.72 4.70 1.99
CA VAL A 61 -6.30 4.93 0.67
C VAL A 61 -7.78 4.63 0.71
N PHE A 62 -8.58 5.46 0.06
CA PHE A 62 -10.01 5.21 -0.08
C PHE A 62 -10.49 5.66 -1.45
N TYR A 63 -11.69 5.26 -1.84
CA TYR A 63 -12.31 5.71 -3.08
C TYR A 63 -13.68 6.29 -2.79
N ASP A 64 -13.80 7.61 -2.92
CA ASP A 64 -15.09 8.29 -2.86
C ASP A 64 -15.10 9.51 -3.78
N PRO A 65 -15.80 9.47 -4.93
CA PRO A 65 -15.84 10.59 -5.86
C PRO A 65 -16.61 11.81 -5.33
N THR A 66 -17.32 11.66 -4.20
CA THR A 66 -18.07 12.75 -3.58
C THR A 66 -17.24 13.56 -2.58
N VAL A 67 -16.10 13.02 -2.14
CA VAL A 67 -15.21 13.64 -1.14
C VAL A 67 -14.16 14.51 -1.83
N SER A 68 -14.10 15.78 -1.45
CA SER A 68 -13.18 16.76 -2.02
C SER A 68 -11.73 16.58 -1.53
N ILE A 69 -10.80 17.33 -2.15
CA ILE A 69 -9.41 17.36 -1.70
C ILE A 69 -9.27 18.03 -0.33
N GLU A 70 -10.08 19.05 -0.03
CA GLU A 70 -10.12 19.73 1.26
C GLU A 70 -10.67 18.81 2.36
N GLU A 71 -11.73 18.04 2.06
CA GLU A 71 -12.27 17.05 2.99
C GLU A 71 -11.27 15.92 3.26
N THR A 72 -10.58 15.44 2.22
CA THR A 72 -9.48 14.47 2.34
C THR A 72 -8.37 15.00 3.26
N ALA A 73 -7.97 16.27 3.10
CA ALA A 73 -6.96 16.89 3.94
C ALA A 73 -7.45 17.09 5.39
N ALA A 74 -8.73 17.39 5.60
CA ALA A 74 -9.33 17.50 6.92
C ALA A 74 -9.32 16.16 7.67
N ILE A 75 -9.60 15.05 6.98
CA ILE A 75 -9.50 13.69 7.53
C ILE A 75 -8.06 13.38 7.95
N GLU A 76 -7.08 13.69 7.10
CA GLU A 76 -5.66 13.51 7.42
C GLU A 76 -5.25 14.32 8.66
N ALA A 77 -5.68 15.58 8.75
CA ALA A 77 -5.43 16.43 9.90
C ALA A 77 -6.08 15.91 11.19
N GLN A 78 -7.30 15.37 11.10
CA GLN A 78 -7.99 14.73 12.23
C GLN A 78 -7.23 13.49 12.72
N LEU A 79 -6.75 12.63 11.81
CA LEU A 79 -5.95 11.46 12.17
C LEU A 79 -4.67 11.86 12.87
N ARG A 80 -3.92 12.84 12.32
CA ARG A 80 -2.70 13.36 12.95
C ARG A 80 -2.94 13.98 14.32
N ARG A 81 -4.11 14.61 14.55
CA ARG A 81 -4.46 15.16 15.87
C ARG A 81 -4.83 14.06 16.88
N SER A 82 -5.55 13.04 16.42
CA SER A 82 -6.13 12.02 17.30
C SER A 82 -5.15 10.89 17.61
N PHE A 83 -4.28 10.59 16.66
CA PHE A 83 -3.26 9.53 16.72
C PHE A 83 -1.91 10.07 16.22
N PRO A 84 -1.30 11.02 16.95
CA PRO A 84 -0.07 11.70 16.54
C PRO A 84 1.16 10.77 16.49
N GLU A 85 1.08 9.58 17.06
CA GLU A 85 2.15 8.58 17.04
C GLU A 85 2.37 7.96 15.65
N PHE A 86 1.41 8.09 14.73
CA PHE A 86 1.50 7.53 13.39
C PHE A 86 1.68 8.61 12.31
N PRO A 87 2.60 8.42 11.35
CA PRO A 87 2.81 9.35 10.24
C PRO A 87 1.75 9.14 9.14
N TRP A 88 0.52 9.58 9.38
CA TRP A 88 -0.59 9.39 8.44
C TRP A 88 -0.39 10.08 7.09
N GLU A 89 -0.70 9.36 6.01
CA GLU A 89 -0.93 9.88 4.67
C GLU A 89 -2.28 9.40 4.16
N VAL A 90 -3.21 10.31 3.89
CA VAL A 90 -4.56 9.97 3.41
C VAL A 90 -4.69 10.36 1.94
N ARG A 91 -5.15 9.42 1.11
CA ARG A 91 -5.25 9.60 -0.35
C ARG A 91 -6.58 9.09 -0.88
N ASN A 92 -7.42 10.01 -1.36
CA ASN A 92 -8.62 9.66 -2.10
C ASN A 92 -8.26 9.27 -3.55
N GLN A 93 -8.39 7.99 -3.88
CA GLN A 93 -8.04 7.45 -5.19
C GLN A 93 -8.93 7.98 -6.31
N ALA A 94 -10.13 8.51 -6.01
CA ALA A 94 -10.95 9.18 -7.01
C ALA A 94 -10.29 10.46 -7.58
N LEU A 95 -9.31 11.04 -6.86
CA LEU A 95 -8.62 12.28 -7.22
C LEU A 95 -7.15 12.06 -7.64
N MET A 96 -6.63 10.84 -7.53
CA MET A 96 -5.18 10.56 -7.67
C MET A 96 -4.75 10.08 -9.05
N TYR A 97 -5.68 9.82 -9.96
CA TYR A 97 -5.39 9.19 -11.24
C TYR A 97 -4.33 9.95 -12.06
N GLN A 98 -4.35 11.29 -12.04
CA GLN A 98 -3.40 12.14 -12.76
C GLN A 98 -2.11 12.49 -12.00
N HIS A 99 -1.88 11.95 -10.80
CA HIS A 99 -0.76 12.36 -9.95
C HIS A 99 0.62 12.09 -10.59
N ASN A 100 0.79 10.93 -11.21
CA ASN A 100 2.04 10.55 -11.88
C ASN A 100 2.00 10.81 -13.39
N PHE A 101 0.82 10.71 -14.02
CA PHE A 101 0.67 10.73 -15.47
C PHE A 101 -0.59 11.49 -15.89
N ALA A 102 -0.43 12.53 -16.70
CA ALA A 102 -1.53 13.45 -17.07
C ALA A 102 -2.66 12.78 -17.88
N GLU A 103 -2.37 11.69 -18.58
CA GLU A 103 -3.32 10.99 -19.46
C GLU A 103 -3.94 9.73 -18.81
N GLU A 104 -3.69 9.48 -17.53
CA GLU A 104 -4.29 8.33 -16.84
C GLU A 104 -5.81 8.53 -16.74
N PRO A 105 -6.63 7.52 -17.04
CA PRO A 105 -8.07 7.60 -16.82
C PRO A 105 -8.40 7.56 -15.31
N PRO A 106 -9.53 8.15 -14.89
CA PRO A 106 -10.00 8.04 -13.51
C PRO A 106 -10.11 6.59 -13.06
N TYR A 107 -9.63 6.32 -11.85
CA TYR A 107 -9.83 5.01 -11.22
C TYR A 107 -11.30 4.79 -10.90
N THR A 108 -11.70 3.52 -10.84
CA THR A 108 -13.09 3.10 -10.57
C THR A 108 -13.31 2.58 -9.15
N SER A 109 -12.22 2.29 -8.43
CA SER A 109 -12.21 1.76 -7.07
C SER A 109 -10.79 1.84 -6.49
N THR A 110 -10.64 1.56 -5.20
CA THR A 110 -9.32 1.32 -4.61
C THR A 110 -8.65 0.06 -5.21
N PHE A 111 -9.41 -0.97 -5.56
CA PHE A 111 -8.86 -2.15 -6.24
C PHE A 111 -8.20 -1.80 -7.57
N ASP A 112 -8.90 -1.03 -8.41
CA ASP A 112 -8.39 -0.53 -9.68
C ASP A 112 -7.12 0.32 -9.48
N ALA A 113 -7.16 1.28 -8.54
CA ALA A 113 -6.01 2.11 -8.20
C ALA A 113 -4.77 1.28 -7.80
N LEU A 114 -4.94 0.21 -7.03
CA LEU A 114 -3.85 -0.68 -6.64
C LEU A 114 -3.24 -1.44 -7.84
N THR A 115 -4.03 -1.76 -8.87
CA THR A 115 -3.47 -2.35 -10.11
C THR A 115 -2.51 -1.39 -10.83
N LYS A 116 -2.62 -0.09 -10.54
CA LYS A 116 -1.83 1.00 -11.11
C LYS A 116 -0.66 1.40 -10.22
N PHE A 117 -0.37 0.67 -9.14
CA PHE A 117 0.83 0.93 -8.34
C PHE A 117 2.11 0.60 -9.13
N PRO A 118 3.26 1.19 -8.76
CA PRO A 118 4.51 0.92 -9.46
C PRO A 118 4.98 -0.53 -9.35
N GLU A 119 4.76 -1.19 -8.20
CA GLU A 119 5.23 -2.55 -7.93
C GLU A 119 4.09 -3.50 -7.56
N ARG A 120 4.17 -4.76 -8.01
CA ARG A 120 3.18 -5.78 -7.62
C ARG A 120 3.19 -6.09 -6.12
N CYS A 121 4.38 -6.09 -5.51
CA CYS A 121 4.54 -6.35 -4.09
C CYS A 121 4.13 -5.17 -3.19
N THR A 122 3.79 -4.01 -3.78
CA THR A 122 3.20 -2.86 -3.07
C THR A 122 1.70 -2.73 -3.31
N ALA A 123 1.15 -3.38 -4.32
CA ALA A 123 -0.29 -3.48 -4.55
C ALA A 123 -0.94 -4.48 -3.57
N VAL A 124 -0.89 -4.18 -2.27
CA VAL A 124 -1.51 -4.95 -1.20
C VAL A 124 -2.20 -4.01 -0.20
N ALA A 125 -3.36 -4.43 0.29
CA ALA A 125 -4.14 -3.68 1.26
C ALA A 125 -4.77 -4.58 2.32
N ALA A 126 -5.15 -3.98 3.44
CA ALA A 126 -5.94 -4.62 4.48
C ALA A 126 -6.96 -3.64 5.07
N ARG A 127 -8.13 -4.14 5.49
CA ARG A 127 -9.12 -3.36 6.25
C ARG A 127 -9.85 -4.24 7.25
N MET A 128 -10.43 -3.61 8.27
CA MET A 128 -11.53 -4.22 9.00
C MET A 128 -12.85 -3.84 8.32
N ASN A 129 -13.73 -4.82 8.16
CA ASN A 129 -15.09 -4.63 7.67
C ASN A 129 -16.04 -5.45 8.54
N GLN A 130 -16.84 -4.78 9.36
CA GLN A 130 -17.83 -5.43 10.24
C GLN A 130 -17.20 -6.53 11.12
N GLY A 131 -16.03 -6.23 11.69
CA GLY A 131 -15.30 -7.17 12.55
C GLY A 131 -14.57 -8.30 11.82
N LYS A 132 -14.52 -8.28 10.48
CA LYS A 132 -13.72 -9.21 9.68
C LYS A 132 -12.53 -8.49 9.05
N LEU A 133 -11.35 -9.08 9.19
CA LEU A 133 -10.16 -8.64 8.48
C LEU A 133 -10.25 -9.07 7.02
N GLU A 134 -10.30 -8.11 6.11
CA GLU A 134 -10.27 -8.35 4.67
C GLU A 134 -8.91 -7.94 4.11
N LEU A 135 -8.42 -8.70 3.14
CA LEU A 135 -7.17 -8.42 2.44
C LEU A 135 -7.42 -8.20 0.96
N MET A 136 -6.58 -7.38 0.34
CA MET A 136 -6.59 -7.14 -1.10
C MET A 136 -5.18 -7.31 -1.65
N ALA A 137 -5.04 -8.08 -2.74
CA ALA A 137 -3.79 -8.23 -3.47
C ALA A 137 -4.10 -8.51 -4.95
N PRO A 138 -4.24 -7.47 -5.80
CA PRO A 138 -4.66 -7.66 -7.20
C PRO A 138 -3.73 -8.57 -8.02
N PHE A 139 -2.46 -8.69 -7.63
CA PHE A 139 -1.48 -9.58 -8.26
C PHE A 139 -1.16 -10.83 -7.45
N GLY A 140 -1.93 -11.09 -6.39
CA GLY A 140 -1.70 -12.15 -5.43
C GLY A 140 -0.49 -11.93 -4.51
N TRP A 141 -0.32 -12.82 -3.54
CA TRP A 141 0.69 -12.70 -2.49
C TRP A 141 2.06 -13.29 -2.86
N GLN A 142 2.22 -13.87 -4.04
CA GLN A 142 3.43 -14.60 -4.39
C GLN A 142 4.66 -13.69 -4.46
N ASP A 143 4.55 -12.53 -5.11
CA ASP A 143 5.69 -11.63 -5.30
C ASP A 143 6.20 -11.10 -3.95
N ILE A 144 5.28 -10.65 -3.09
CA ILE A 144 5.65 -10.16 -1.76
C ILE A 144 6.20 -11.27 -0.86
N CYS A 145 5.63 -12.48 -0.90
CA CYS A 145 6.11 -13.63 -0.11
C CYS A 145 7.46 -14.18 -0.58
N SER A 146 7.79 -14.01 -1.86
CA SER A 146 9.04 -14.49 -2.45
C SER A 146 10.09 -13.39 -2.58
N PHE A 147 9.90 -12.25 -1.90
CA PHE A 147 10.84 -11.12 -1.97
C PHE A 147 11.13 -10.66 -3.41
N ARG A 148 10.11 -10.64 -4.25
CA ARG A 148 10.21 -10.23 -5.66
C ARG A 148 9.59 -8.86 -5.87
N VAL A 149 10.37 -7.94 -6.39
CA VAL A 149 9.97 -6.59 -6.76
C VAL A 149 9.97 -6.52 -8.28
N ARG A 150 8.81 -6.32 -8.87
CA ARG A 150 8.65 -6.17 -10.31
C ARG A 150 7.48 -5.24 -10.62
N PRO A 151 7.49 -4.58 -11.79
CA PRO A 151 6.43 -3.66 -12.15
C PRO A 151 5.08 -4.37 -12.29
N THR A 152 4.01 -3.61 -12.03
CA THR A 152 2.66 -4.02 -12.41
C THR A 152 2.55 -4.08 -13.95
N PRO A 153 1.61 -4.85 -14.53
CA PRO A 153 1.38 -4.85 -15.98
C PRO A 153 1.20 -3.44 -16.54
N HIS A 154 0.51 -2.57 -15.79
CA HIS A 154 0.30 -1.17 -16.14
C HIS A 154 1.62 -0.41 -16.30
N PHE A 155 2.53 -0.53 -15.32
CA PHE A 155 3.85 0.10 -15.39
C PHE A 155 4.76 -0.54 -16.45
N ALA A 156 4.64 -1.84 -16.69
CA ALA A 156 5.50 -2.57 -17.62
C ALA A 156 5.25 -2.22 -19.11
N GLN A 157 4.10 -1.64 -19.44
CA GLN A 157 3.70 -1.35 -20.83
C GLN A 157 4.21 0.01 -21.34
N ASN A 158 4.73 0.88 -20.47
CA ASN A 158 5.13 2.24 -20.83
C ASN A 158 6.52 2.57 -20.26
N GLU A 159 7.45 2.99 -21.12
CA GLU A 159 8.83 3.30 -20.71
C GLU A 159 8.91 4.49 -19.74
N GLN A 160 8.03 5.48 -19.86
CA GLN A 160 7.94 6.60 -18.91
C GLN A 160 7.53 6.09 -17.52
N TYR A 161 6.67 5.07 -17.46
CA TYR A 161 6.17 4.53 -16.20
C TYR A 161 7.24 3.64 -15.58
N LEU A 162 7.93 2.84 -16.40
CA LEU A 162 9.13 2.12 -15.98
C LEU A 162 10.22 3.05 -15.43
N ALA A 163 10.39 4.25 -15.99
CA ALA A 163 11.34 5.23 -15.45
C ALA A 163 10.98 5.65 -14.01
N VAL A 164 9.69 5.92 -13.72
CA VAL A 164 9.20 6.21 -12.36
C VAL A 164 9.45 5.03 -11.42
N TYR A 165 9.17 3.81 -11.87
CA TYR A 165 9.47 2.58 -11.11
C TYR A 165 10.96 2.48 -10.78
N ARG A 166 11.86 2.62 -11.76
CA ARG A 166 13.32 2.53 -11.57
C ARG A 166 13.83 3.61 -10.62
N GLN A 167 13.33 4.85 -10.75
CA GLN A 167 13.68 5.95 -9.84
C GLN A 167 13.27 5.61 -8.39
N ARG A 168 12.07 5.07 -8.20
CA ARG A 168 11.59 4.67 -6.87
C ARG A 168 12.44 3.55 -6.27
N GLN A 169 12.86 2.56 -7.06
CA GLN A 169 13.79 1.52 -6.60
C GLN A 169 15.13 2.10 -6.14
N ALA A 170 15.71 3.02 -6.91
CA ALA A 170 16.97 3.68 -6.58
C ALA A 170 16.89 4.51 -5.29
N MET A 171 15.75 5.16 -5.04
CA MET A 171 15.50 5.95 -3.84
C MET A 171 15.27 5.10 -2.60
N LYS A 172 14.43 4.07 -2.71
CA LYS A 172 14.01 3.26 -1.55
C LYS A 172 15.11 2.31 -1.06
N GLN A 173 16.00 1.88 -1.94
CA GLN A 173 17.17 1.05 -1.60
C GLN A 173 16.82 -0.20 -0.76
N TRP A 174 15.67 -0.83 -1.02
CA TRP A 174 15.14 -1.91 -0.18
C TRP A 174 16.12 -3.07 0.01
N GLN A 175 16.96 -3.37 -0.98
CA GLN A 175 17.99 -4.42 -0.90
C GLN A 175 19.03 -4.18 0.20
N LYS A 176 19.21 -2.94 0.70
CA LYS A 176 20.05 -2.67 1.88
C LYS A 176 19.47 -3.24 3.16
N ILE A 177 18.13 -3.25 3.27
CA ILE A 177 17.41 -3.76 4.45
C ILE A 177 17.13 -5.25 4.28
N TRP A 178 16.74 -5.65 3.07
CA TRP A 178 16.32 -6.98 2.66
C TRP A 178 17.22 -7.53 1.53
N PRO A 179 18.41 -8.06 1.83
CA PRO A 179 19.37 -8.52 0.82
C PRO A 179 18.85 -9.62 -0.12
N GLN A 180 17.82 -10.36 0.29
CA GLN A 180 17.18 -11.40 -0.50
C GLN A 180 16.20 -10.87 -1.56
N LEU A 181 15.95 -9.56 -1.63
CA LEU A 181 15.05 -9.00 -2.64
C LEU A 181 15.62 -9.18 -4.05
N SER A 182 14.81 -9.76 -4.92
CA SER A 182 15.03 -9.80 -6.37
C SER A 182 14.26 -8.66 -7.02
N ILE A 183 14.98 -7.69 -7.61
CA ILE A 183 14.39 -6.55 -8.32
C ILE A 183 14.48 -6.81 -9.83
N GLU A 184 13.35 -6.74 -10.53
CA GLU A 184 13.27 -6.86 -11.98
C GLU A 184 13.11 -5.48 -12.61
N GLU A 185 13.93 -5.16 -13.61
CA GLU A 185 13.96 -3.82 -14.23
C GLU A 185 12.76 -3.51 -15.15
N GLY A 186 11.88 -4.49 -15.37
CA GLY A 186 10.88 -4.48 -16.44
C GLY A 186 11.55 -4.63 -17.81
N LYS A 187 11.42 -5.79 -18.44
CA LYS A 187 11.99 -6.01 -19.78
C LYS A 187 10.96 -5.66 -20.86
N LYS A 188 11.46 -5.06 -21.95
CA LYS A 188 10.78 -4.98 -23.26
C LYS A 188 10.29 -6.34 -23.72
#